data_AF-A0A5E4D243-F1
#
_entry.id   AF-A0A5E4D243-F1
#
_cell.length_a   1.000
_cell.length_b   1.000
_cell.length_c   1.000
_cell.angle_alpha   90.00
_cell.angle_beta   90.00
_cell.angle_gamma   90.00
#
_symmetry.space_group_name_H-M   'P 1'
#
loop_
_entity.id
_entity.type
_entity.pdbx_description
1 polymer ?
#
loop_
_entity_poly.entity_id
_entity_poly.type
_entity_poly.pdbx_seq_one_letter_code
_entity_poly.pdbx_strand_id
1 'polypeptide(L)'
;DFFKSLKKITTFLGMHVNDSEINNIAWKTSFSEMKNNTVKESHDPNHTICALTSERNLVFRKGVVGDWINYFTSKQKRVFDELFTEKMKHSELARRLKEYS
;
A
#
# COMPACT_ATOMS: atom_id res chain seq x y z
N ASP A 1 8.17 8.01 -0.17
CA ASP A 1 9.07 8.15 0.99
C ASP A 1 8.32 7.69 2.25
N PHE A 2 8.80 6.61 2.87
CA PHE A 2 8.19 6.00 4.06
C PHE A 2 8.31 6.92 5.29
N PHE A 3 9.50 7.46 5.56
CA PHE A 3 9.79 8.28 6.73
C PHE A 3 8.92 9.54 6.75
N LYS A 4 8.78 10.20 5.60
CA LYS A 4 7.90 11.35 5.44
C LYS A 4 6.44 11.00 5.75
N SER A 5 5.98 9.83 5.32
CA SER A 5 4.61 9.35 5.53
C SER A 5 4.36 9.01 7.00
N LEU A 6 5.31 8.33 7.64
CA LEU A 6 5.23 7.99 9.07
C LEU A 6 5.19 9.25 9.93
N LYS A 7 6.06 10.24 9.67
CA LYS A 7 6.03 11.54 10.36
C LYS A 7 4.68 12.25 10.18
N LYS A 8 4.10 12.21 8.98
CA LYS A 8 2.77 12.79 8.73
C LYS A 8 1.69 12.13 9.59
N ILE A 9 1.72 10.80 9.72
CA ILE A 9 0.76 10.05 10.54
C ILE A 9 0.96 10.36 12.03
N THR A 10 2.19 10.33 12.53
CA THR A 10 2.45 10.55 13.96
C THR A 10 2.12 11.99 14.36
N THR A 11 2.44 12.98 13.52
CA THR A 11 2.00 14.37 13.74
C THR A 11 0.48 14.49 13.77
N PHE A 12 -0.23 13.85 12.84
CA PHE A 12 -1.70 13.87 12.82
C PHE A 12 -2.31 13.27 14.10
N LEU A 13 -1.70 12.21 14.64
CA LEU A 13 -2.14 11.57 15.88
C LEU A 13 -1.65 12.28 17.15
N GLY A 14 -0.87 13.36 17.04
CA GLY A 14 -0.27 14.05 18.19
C GLY A 14 0.79 13.21 18.93
N MET A 15 1.38 12.22 18.26
CA MET A 15 2.39 11.33 18.82
C MET A 15 3.79 11.85 18.56
N HIS A 16 4.62 11.90 19.59
CA HIS A 16 6.04 12.15 19.46
C HIS A 16 6.79 10.82 19.32
N VAL A 17 7.46 10.62 18.19
CA VAL A 17 8.30 9.45 17.90
C VAL A 17 9.71 9.91 17.56
N ASN A 18 10.70 9.28 18.19
CA ASN A 18 12.11 9.56 17.94
C ASN A 18 12.63 8.76 16.72
N ASP A 19 13.83 9.11 16.24
CA ASP A 19 14.39 8.47 15.04
C ASP A 19 14.65 6.97 15.22
N SER A 20 14.97 6.50 16.42
CA SER A 20 15.14 5.07 16.72
C SER A 20 13.82 4.31 16.61
N GLU A 21 12.74 4.87 17.15
CA GLU A 21 11.39 4.31 17.04
C GLU A 21 10.92 4.30 15.58
N ILE A 22 11.17 5.38 14.84
CA ILE A 22 10.86 5.48 13.41
C ILE A 22 11.59 4.38 12.62
N ASN A 23 12.87 4.14 12.88
CA ASN A 23 13.65 3.09 12.21
C ASN A 23 13.14 1.68 12.58
N ASN A 24 12.80 1.46 13.85
CA ASN A 24 12.23 0.20 14.31
C ASN A 24 10.88 -0.09 13.64
N ILE A 25 10.01 0.92 13.53
CA ILE A 25 8.75 0.81 12.80
C ILE A 25 9.03 0.49 11.33
N ALA A 26 9.93 1.24 10.67
CA ALA A 26 10.29 1.01 9.27
C ALA A 26 10.73 -0.44 8.99
N TRP A 27 11.56 -1.00 9.87
CA TRP A 27 12.01 -2.39 9.77
C TRP A 27 10.85 -3.37 9.95
N LYS A 28 10.08 -3.26 11.05
CA LYS A 28 8.95 -4.15 11.35
C LYS A 28 7.83 -4.09 10.30
N THR A 29 7.64 -2.95 9.66
CA THR A 29 6.62 -2.74 8.61
C THR A 29 7.18 -2.89 7.20
N SER A 30 8.43 -3.36 7.05
CA SER A 30 8.94 -3.69 5.73
C SER A 30 8.16 -4.86 5.13
N PHE A 31 8.02 -4.88 3.82
CA PHE A 31 7.22 -5.90 3.14
C PHE A 31 7.70 -7.34 3.46
N SER A 32 9.01 -7.55 3.49
CA SER A 32 9.61 -8.84 3.83
C SER A 32 9.33 -9.25 5.27
N GLU A 33 9.49 -8.35 6.23
CA GLU A 33 9.22 -8.65 7.65
C GLU A 33 7.75 -8.95 7.87
N MET A 34 6.84 -8.15 7.31
CA MET A 34 5.40 -8.40 7.43
C MET A 34 5.02 -9.74 6.82
N LYS A 35 5.54 -10.07 5.63
CA LYS A 35 5.31 -11.37 4.98
C LYS A 35 5.78 -12.54 5.86
N ASN A 36 6.98 -12.45 6.40
CA ASN A 36 7.54 -13.49 7.27
C ASN A 36 6.74 -13.66 8.57
N ASN A 37 6.25 -12.57 9.15
CA ASN A 37 5.47 -12.62 10.41
C ASN A 37 4.09 -13.25 10.23
N THR A 38 3.47 -13.13 9.04
CA THR A 38 2.18 -13.78 8.78
C THR A 38 2.21 -15.30 8.79
N VAL A 39 3.38 -15.90 8.60
CA VAL A 39 3.59 -17.35 8.70
C VAL A 39 3.74 -17.79 10.16
N LYS A 40 4.18 -16.87 11.03
CA LYS A 40 4.50 -17.15 12.44
C LYS A 40 3.32 -16.90 13.39
N GLU A 41 2.42 -15.98 13.04
CA GLU A 41 1.27 -15.62 13.85
C GLU A 41 0.10 -16.59 13.61
N SER A 42 -0.48 -17.15 14.68
CA SER A 42 -1.68 -17.99 14.60
C SER A 42 -2.85 -17.20 14.00
N HIS A 43 -3.64 -17.82 13.12
CA HIS A 43 -4.87 -17.21 12.60
C HIS A 43 -5.87 -17.00 13.74
N ASP A 44 -5.89 -15.77 14.28
CA ASP A 44 -6.98 -15.32 15.13
C ASP A 44 -8.06 -14.68 14.23
N PRO A 45 -9.21 -15.33 14.04
CA PRO A 45 -10.28 -14.79 13.22
C PRO A 45 -10.82 -13.44 13.74
N ASN A 46 -10.65 -13.13 15.04
CA ASN A 46 -11.04 -11.84 15.63
C ASN A 46 -10.08 -10.69 15.30
N HIS A 47 -8.90 -10.97 14.76
CA HIS A 47 -7.91 -9.98 14.33
C HIS A 47 -7.89 -9.77 12.82
N THR A 48 -8.92 -10.23 12.11
CA THR A 48 -9.08 -9.97 10.68
C THR A 48 -9.42 -8.50 10.43
N ILE A 49 -8.50 -7.77 9.80
CA ILE A 49 -8.70 -6.35 9.44
C ILE A 49 -9.33 -6.14 8.05
N CYS A 50 -9.40 -7.20 7.23
CA CYS A 50 -9.95 -7.16 5.88
C CYS A 50 -10.97 -8.29 5.71
N ALA A 51 -12.25 -7.94 5.52
CA ALA A 51 -13.35 -8.90 5.43
C ALA A 51 -13.20 -9.91 4.27
N LEU A 52 -12.39 -9.60 3.25
CA LEU A 52 -12.14 -10.44 2.09
C LEU A 52 -10.94 -11.39 2.28
N THR A 53 -10.25 -11.31 3.41
CA THR A 53 -8.97 -12.00 3.62
C THR A 53 -9.05 -12.89 4.84
N SER A 54 -9.40 -14.14 4.63
CA SER A 54 -9.34 -15.18 5.65
C SER A 54 -7.90 -15.61 5.95
N GLU A 55 -7.03 -15.61 4.93
CA GLU A 55 -5.62 -15.98 5.07
C GLU A 55 -4.68 -14.80 4.79
N ARG A 56 -3.92 -14.37 5.80
CA ARG A 56 -3.06 -13.18 5.70
C ARG A 56 -1.87 -13.36 4.75
N ASN A 57 -1.36 -14.56 4.57
CA ASN A 57 -0.25 -14.84 3.63
C ASN A 57 -0.61 -14.47 2.17
N LEU A 58 -1.90 -14.53 1.79
CA LEU A 58 -2.38 -14.24 0.43
C LEU A 58 -2.19 -12.78 0.02
N VAL A 59 -2.08 -11.84 0.97
CA VAL A 59 -1.93 -10.41 0.64
C VAL A 59 -0.49 -10.04 0.27
N PHE A 60 0.51 -10.79 0.76
CA PHE A 60 1.94 -10.50 0.56
C PHE A 60 2.50 -11.09 -0.74
N ARG A 61 1.92 -10.67 -1.88
CA ARG A 61 2.29 -11.14 -3.22
C ARG A 61 3.64 -10.60 -3.71
N LYS A 62 3.69 -9.34 -4.17
CA LYS A 62 4.94 -8.68 -4.67
C LYS A 62 5.34 -7.43 -3.88
N GLY A 63 4.38 -6.60 -3.46
CA GLY A 63 4.66 -5.39 -2.67
C GLY A 63 5.40 -4.28 -3.43
N VAL A 64 5.24 -4.19 -4.76
CA VAL A 64 5.92 -3.20 -5.60
C VAL A 64 4.94 -2.37 -6.42
N VAL A 65 5.33 -1.14 -6.73
CA VAL A 65 4.60 -0.23 -7.62
C VAL A 65 4.93 -0.57 -9.08
N GLY A 66 3.95 -0.44 -9.97
CA GLY A 66 4.18 -0.56 -11.42
C GLY A 66 4.04 -1.96 -12.00
N ASP A 67 3.79 -3.01 -11.20
CA ASP A 67 3.66 -4.39 -11.71
C ASP A 67 2.54 -4.58 -12.75
N TRP A 68 1.59 -3.64 -12.83
CA TRP A 68 0.53 -3.63 -13.82
C TRP A 68 1.05 -3.63 -15.27
N ILE A 69 2.24 -3.07 -15.54
CA ILE A 69 2.84 -3.04 -16.89
C ILE A 69 3.06 -4.44 -17.46
N ASN A 70 3.22 -5.45 -16.60
CA ASN A 70 3.45 -6.83 -17.00
C ASN A 70 2.16 -7.56 -17.44
N TYR A 71 1.00 -6.94 -17.25
CA TYR A 71 -0.31 -7.56 -17.50
C TYR A 71 -1.13 -6.80 -18.54
N PHE A 72 -0.97 -5.47 -18.63
CA PHE A 72 -1.74 -4.66 -19.56
C PHE A 72 -1.25 -4.84 -20.99
N THR A 73 -2.15 -5.26 -21.88
CA THR A 73 -1.95 -5.08 -23.33
C THR A 73 -2.17 -3.62 -23.71
N SER A 74 -1.60 -3.18 -24.84
CA SER A 74 -1.77 -1.80 -25.34
C SER A 74 -3.24 -1.42 -25.52
N LYS A 75 -4.09 -2.37 -25.95
CA LYS A 75 -5.54 -2.16 -26.10
C LYS A 75 -6.22 -1.95 -24.75
N GLN A 76 -5.94 -2.80 -23.76
CA GLN A 76 -6.52 -2.65 -22.41
C GLN A 76 -6.07 -1.35 -21.75
N LYS A 77 -4.80 -0.96 -21.92
CA LYS A 77 -4.27 0.29 -21.37
C LYS A 77 -5.04 1.49 -21.92
N ARG A 78 -5.23 1.53 -23.24
CA ARG A 78 -5.98 2.62 -23.88
C ARG A 78 -7.41 2.74 -23.34
N VAL A 79 -8.13 1.61 -23.27
CA VAL A 79 -9.51 1.59 -22.74
C VAL A 79 -9.55 2.06 -21.28
N PHE A 80 -8.57 1.65 -20.47
CA PHE A 80 -8.47 2.10 -19.08
C PHE A 80 -8.16 3.59 -18.98
N ASP A 81 -7.22 4.11 -19.76
CA ASP A 81 -6.83 5.53 -19.75
C ASP A 81 -8.01 6.45 -20.15
N GLU A 82 -8.80 6.02 -21.15
CA GLU A 82 -10.03 6.71 -21.58
C GLU A 82 -11.08 6.71 -20.44
N LEU A 83 -11.37 5.55 -19.86
CA LEU A 83 -12.33 5.42 -18.75
C LEU A 83 -11.89 6.22 -17.51
N PHE A 84 -10.62 6.14 -17.14
CA PHE A 84 -10.08 6.86 -15.98
C PHE A 84 -10.20 8.37 -16.20
N THR A 85 -9.92 8.86 -17.41
CA THR A 85 -10.03 10.28 -17.74
C THR A 85 -11.49 10.76 -17.68
N GLU A 86 -12.44 9.96 -18.15
CA GLU A 86 -13.87 10.27 -18.06
C GLU A 86 -14.35 10.31 -16.59
N LYS A 87 -14.07 9.25 -15.82
CA LYS A 87 -14.60 9.11 -14.45
C LYS A 87 -13.90 10.01 -13.43
N MET A 88 -12.62 10.30 -13.63
CA MET A 88 -11.82 11.07 -12.69
C MET A 88 -11.65 12.53 -13.12
N LYS A 89 -12.49 13.01 -14.03
CA LYS A 89 -12.43 14.39 -14.51
C LYS A 89 -12.47 15.36 -13.33
N HIS A 90 -11.52 16.30 -13.31
CA HIS A 90 -11.35 17.31 -12.25
C HIS A 90 -10.97 16.78 -10.85
N SER A 91 -10.63 15.50 -10.70
CA SER A 91 -10.14 14.96 -9.43
C SER A 91 -8.67 15.31 -9.22
N GLU A 92 -8.41 16.13 -8.20
CA GLU A 92 -7.05 16.46 -7.75
C GLU A 92 -6.29 15.22 -7.26
N LEU A 93 -6.99 14.26 -6.64
CA LEU A 93 -6.38 12.99 -6.25
C LEU A 93 -5.92 12.20 -7.48
N ALA A 94 -6.74 12.16 -8.52
CA ALA A 94 -6.39 11.46 -9.76
C ALA A 94 -5.21 12.13 -10.47
N ARG A 95 -5.11 13.47 -10.42
CA ARG A 95 -3.95 14.20 -10.93
C ARG A 95 -2.66 13.75 -10.24
N ARG A 96 -2.67 13.63 -8.91
CA ARG A 96 -1.52 13.14 -8.14
C ARG A 96 -1.18 11.68 -8.44
N LEU A 97 -2.19 10.81 -8.60
CA LEU A 97 -1.94 9.41 -8.96
C LEU A 97 -1.23 9.27 -10.32
N LYS A 98 -1.55 10.12 -11.30
CA LYS A 98 -0.86 10.17 -12.59
C LYS A 98 0.60 10.62 -12.51
N GLU A 99 0.99 11.37 -11.48
CA GLU A 99 2.40 11.76 -11.26
C GLU A 99 3.25 10.59 -10.75
N TYR A 100 2.61 9.52 -10.24
CA TYR A 100 3.29 8.33 -9.70
C TYR A 100 3.30 7.13 -10.66
N SER A 101 2.60 7.24 -11.80
CA SER A 101 2.42 6.15 -12.78
C SER A 101 3.43 6.17 -13.91
#